data_AF-A0A7W9A2Y4-F1
#
_entry.id   AF-A0A7W9A2Y4-F1
#
_cell.length_a   1.000
_cell.length_b   1.000
_cell.length_c   1.000
_cell.angle_alpha   90.00
_cell.angle_beta   90.00
_cell.angle_gamma   90.00
#
_symmetry.space_group_name_H-M   'P 1'
#
loop_
_entity.id
_entity.type
_entity.pdbx_description
1 polymer ?
#
loop_
_entity_poly.entity_id
_entity_poly.type
_entity_poly.pdbx_seq_one_letter_code
_entity_poly.pdbx_strand_id
1 'polypeptide(L)'
;MGLSQTALAERVGVSFQQIQKYETGINRISASRLHQVAVALGAEPGSFFPTPDPSRPPVGSSAPPRRPPSPGGRLAEAFSHIPDPRARRALVVLAEALAVPSTGSTDARA
;
A
#
# COMPACT_ATOMS: atom_id res chain seq x y z
N MET A 1 -7.60 -28.63 11.55
CA MET A 1 -6.57 -28.71 12.61
C MET A 1 -5.47 -27.73 12.25
N GLY A 2 -5.62 -26.46 12.63
CA GLY A 2 -4.64 -25.40 12.37
C GLY A 2 -3.83 -25.08 13.62
N LEU A 3 -2.93 -24.10 13.51
CA LEU A 3 -2.20 -23.55 14.65
C LEU A 3 -3.18 -23.04 15.73
N SER A 4 -2.89 -23.27 17.02
CA SER A 4 -3.66 -22.61 18.08
C SER A 4 -3.31 -21.12 18.14
N GLN A 5 -4.25 -20.28 18.59
CA GLN A 5 -4.01 -18.85 18.78
C GLN A 5 -2.83 -18.57 19.74
N THR A 6 -2.66 -19.39 20.78
CA THR A 6 -1.51 -19.28 21.69
C THR A 6 -0.20 -19.58 20.97
N ALA A 7 -0.16 -20.65 20.16
CA ALA A 7 1.02 -20.97 19.36
C ALA A 7 1.32 -19.90 18.31
N LEU A 8 0.28 -19.26 17.74
CA LEU A 8 0.45 -18.15 16.81
C LEU A 8 1.02 -16.91 17.53
N ALA A 9 0.50 -16.61 18.72
CA ALA A 9 0.97 -15.52 19.55
C ALA A 9 2.46 -15.67 19.91
N GLU A 10 2.88 -16.89 20.28
CA GLU A 10 4.27 -17.22 20.55
C GLU A 10 5.17 -17.06 19.32
N ARG A 11 4.76 -17.60 18.16
CA ARG A 11 5.53 -17.47 16.92
C ARG A 11 5.69 -16.05 16.43
N VAL A 12 4.65 -15.23 16.63
CA VAL A 12 4.66 -13.81 16.23
C VAL A 12 5.35 -12.97 17.32
N GLY A 13 5.41 -13.41 18.57
CA GLY A 13 5.95 -12.62 19.68
C GLY A 13 5.00 -11.51 20.11
N VAL A 14 3.73 -11.86 20.33
CA VAL A 14 2.69 -11.00 20.92
C VAL A 14 1.92 -11.79 21.97
N SER A 15 1.09 -11.13 22.79
CA SER A 15 0.24 -11.85 23.74
C SER A 15 -0.93 -12.56 23.04
N PHE A 16 -1.43 -13.63 23.66
CA PHE A 16 -2.65 -14.31 23.21
C PHE A 16 -3.83 -13.34 23.05
N GLN A 17 -4.01 -12.45 24.03
CA GLN A 17 -5.05 -11.40 23.96
C GLN A 17 -4.85 -10.46 22.77
N GLN A 18 -3.61 -10.19 22.36
CA GLN A 18 -3.34 -9.35 21.19
C GLN A 18 -3.73 -10.03 19.89
N ILE A 19 -3.48 -11.34 19.75
CA ILE A 19 -4.02 -12.13 18.63
C ILE A 19 -5.55 -12.06 18.60
N GLN A 20 -6.22 -12.24 19.74
CA GLN A 20 -7.68 -12.09 19.82
C GLN A 20 -8.15 -10.70 19.38
N LYS A 21 -7.45 -9.63 19.78
CA LYS A 21 -7.77 -8.26 19.37
C LYS A 21 -7.53 -8.01 17.87
N TYR A 22 -6.58 -8.70 17.25
CA TYR A 22 -6.38 -8.66 15.80
C TYR A 22 -7.49 -9.40 15.06
N GLU A 23 -7.84 -10.61 15.51
CA GLU A 23 -8.90 -11.41 14.88
C GLU A 23 -10.27 -10.75 14.97
N THR A 24 -10.57 -10.11 16.10
CA THR A 24 -11.83 -9.37 16.30
C THR A 24 -11.83 -7.99 15.64
N GLY A 25 -10.71 -7.55 15.07
CA GLY A 25 -10.56 -6.24 14.44
C GLY A 25 -10.60 -5.04 15.41
N ILE A 26 -10.62 -5.29 16.73
CA ILE A 26 -10.58 -4.23 17.76
C ILE A 26 -9.26 -3.45 17.63
N ASN A 27 -8.15 -4.15 17.39
CA ASN A 27 -6.85 -3.55 17.17
C ASN A 27 -6.48 -3.63 15.69
N ARG A 28 -6.04 -2.50 15.12
CA ARG A 28 -5.35 -2.49 13.84
C ARG A 28 -4.01 -3.21 13.98
N ILE A 29 -3.63 -3.91 12.92
CA ILE A 29 -2.35 -4.60 12.80
C ILE A 29 -1.46 -3.83 11.83
N SER A 30 -0.17 -3.68 12.16
CA SER A 30 0.80 -3.09 11.24
C SER A 30 1.13 -4.07 10.11
N ALA A 31 1.56 -3.56 8.95
CA ALA A 31 1.95 -4.40 7.82
C ALA A 31 3.06 -5.41 8.19
N SER A 32 4.04 -4.97 8.98
CA SER A 32 5.12 -5.84 9.48
C SER A 32 4.59 -6.98 10.34
N ARG A 33 3.65 -6.69 11.27
CA ARG A 33 3.02 -7.72 12.10
C ARG A 33 2.16 -8.68 11.28
N LEU A 34 1.39 -8.16 10.33
CA LEU A 34 0.58 -9.00 9.43
C LEU A 34 1.46 -9.94 8.61
N HIS A 35 2.62 -9.47 8.13
CA HIS A 35 3.57 -10.31 7.42
C HIS A 35 4.10 -11.45 8.29
N GLN A 36 4.46 -11.19 9.56
CA GLN A 36 4.88 -12.23 10.50
C GLN A 36 3.78 -13.28 10.75
N VAL A 37 2.52 -12.83 10.87
CA VAL A 37 1.36 -13.73 10.98
C VAL A 37 1.22 -14.60 9.73
N ALA A 38 1.36 -14.01 8.54
CA ALA A 38 1.29 -14.73 7.27
C ALA A 38 2.37 -15.84 7.20
N VAL A 39 3.61 -15.51 7.55
CA VAL A 39 4.72 -16.48 7.61
C VAL A 39 4.42 -17.60 8.62
N ALA A 40 3.95 -17.26 9.82
CA ALA A 40 3.64 -18.24 10.86
C ALA A 40 2.52 -19.21 10.48
N LEU A 41 1.59 -18.75 9.64
CA LEU A 41 0.45 -19.52 9.11
C LEU A 41 0.74 -20.21 7.77
N GLY A 42 1.91 -19.96 7.14
CA GLY A 42 2.21 -20.46 5.80
C GLY A 42 1.30 -19.89 4.72
N ALA A 43 0.78 -18.68 4.91
CA ALA A 43 -0.14 -17.99 4.01
C ALA A 43 0.56 -16.88 3.23
N GLU A 44 0.06 -16.57 2.03
CA GLU A 44 0.49 -15.39 1.29
C GLU A 44 -0.10 -14.12 1.93
N PRO A 45 0.66 -13.04 2.15
CA PRO A 45 0.13 -11.80 2.74
C PRO A 45 -1.11 -11.24 2.03
N GLY A 46 -1.25 -11.43 0.71
CA GLY A 46 -2.41 -11.02 -0.06
C GLY A 46 -3.71 -11.72 0.33
N SER A 47 -3.64 -12.92 0.90
CA SER A 47 -4.83 -13.69 1.32
C SER A 47 -5.62 -13.03 2.46
N PHE A 48 -5.00 -12.13 3.24
CA PHE A 48 -5.67 -11.34 4.27
C PHE A 48 -6.42 -10.11 3.73
N PHE A 49 -6.23 -9.79 2.45
CA PHE A 49 -6.87 -8.66 1.76
C PHE A 49 -7.67 -9.18 0.56
N PRO A 50 -8.81 -9.85 0.79
CA PRO A 50 -9.65 -10.29 -0.32
C PRO A 50 -10.05 -9.10 -1.19
N THR A 51 -10.09 -9.32 -2.50
CA THR A 51 -10.48 -8.30 -3.47
C THR A 51 -11.78 -7.65 -3.02
N PRO A 52 -11.83 -6.31 -2.93
CA PRO A 52 -13.06 -5.63 -2.54
C PRO A 52 -14.15 -6.00 -3.54
N ASP A 53 -15.18 -6.68 -3.03
CA ASP A 53 -16.38 -6.97 -3.78
C ASP A 53 -17.09 -5.62 -4.05
N PRO A 54 -17.23 -5.20 -5.33
CA PRO A 54 -17.86 -3.93 -5.66
C PRO A 54 -19.33 -3.86 -5.22
N SER A 55 -19.95 -5.00 -4.93
CA SER A 55 -21.33 -5.09 -4.44
C SER A 55 -21.46 -5.00 -2.91
N ARG A 56 -20.34 -5.07 -2.17
CA ARG A 56 -20.34 -5.03 -0.70
C ARG A 56 -19.71 -3.72 -0.20
N PRO A 57 -20.45 -2.88 0.55
CA PRO A 57 -19.86 -1.70 1.15
C PRO A 57 -18.75 -2.14 2.13
N PRO A 58 -17.56 -1.50 2.10
CA PRO A 58 -16.45 -1.90 2.95
C PRO A 58 -16.85 -1.76 4.42
N VAL A 59 -16.84 -2.87 5.15
CA VAL A 59 -17.19 -2.92 6.57
C VAL A 59 -16.11 -2.19 7.38
N GLY A 60 -16.50 -1.16 8.15
CA GLY A 60 -15.60 -0.46 9.07
C GLY A 60 -14.58 0.49 8.44
N SER A 61 -14.65 0.72 7.13
CA SER A 61 -13.82 1.73 6.48
C SER A 61 -14.57 3.06 6.49
N SER A 62 -14.17 4.01 7.34
CA SER A 62 -14.19 5.40 6.89
C SER A 62 -13.13 5.46 5.79
N ALA A 63 -13.47 4.97 4.61
CA ALA A 63 -12.59 5.06 3.46
C ALA A 63 -12.24 6.54 3.37
N PRO A 64 -10.96 6.92 3.47
CA PRO A 64 -10.60 8.32 3.29
C PRO A 64 -11.25 8.74 1.97
N PRO A 65 -11.90 9.92 1.94
CA PRO A 65 -12.61 10.37 0.74
C PRO A 65 -11.67 10.16 -0.43
N ARG A 66 -12.13 9.38 -1.42
CA ARG A 66 -11.32 8.88 -2.53
C ARG A 66 -10.70 10.10 -3.19
N ARG A 67 -9.46 10.43 -2.80
CA ARG A 67 -8.88 11.72 -3.14
C ARG A 67 -8.66 11.67 -4.65
N PRO A 68 -9.14 12.69 -5.41
CA PRO A 68 -8.86 12.71 -6.84
C PRO A 68 -7.34 12.55 -7.03
N PRO A 69 -6.91 11.73 -7.99
CA PRO A 69 -5.49 11.52 -8.23
C PRO A 69 -4.82 12.88 -8.40
N SER A 70 -3.66 13.03 -7.75
CA SER A 70 -2.82 14.21 -7.94
C SER A 70 -2.55 14.41 -9.44
N PRO A 71 -2.21 15.62 -9.91
CA PRO A 71 -1.83 15.83 -11.30
C PRO A 71 -0.79 14.80 -11.80
N GLY A 72 0.20 14.46 -10.96
CA GLY A 72 1.16 13.39 -11.25
C GLY A 72 0.54 11.98 -11.31
N GLY A 73 -0.43 11.68 -10.44
CA GLY A 73 -1.17 10.42 -10.48
C GLY A 73 -1.98 10.26 -11.77
N ARG A 74 -2.65 11.32 -12.24
CA ARG A 74 -3.36 11.31 -13.52
C ARG A 74 -2.42 11.10 -14.71
N LEU A 75 -1.25 11.74 -14.67
CA LEU A 75 -0.23 11.57 -15.70
C LEU A 75 0.28 10.12 -15.74
N ALA A 76 0.56 9.51 -14.58
CA ALA A 76 1.01 8.13 -14.48
C ALA A 76 -0.06 7.13 -14.98
N GLU A 77 -1.32 7.35 -14.62
CA GLU A 77 -2.44 6.54 -15.09
C GLU A 77 -2.60 6.64 -16.61
N ALA A 78 -2.61 7.85 -17.16
CA ALA A 78 -2.68 8.05 -18.62
C ALA A 78 -1.48 7.41 -19.33
N PHE A 79 -0.28 7.55 -18.80
CA PHE A 79 0.94 6.94 -19.35
C PHE A 79 0.86 5.40 -19.41
N SER A 80 0.29 4.76 -18.39
CA SER A 80 0.16 3.30 -18.33
C SER A 80 -0.72 2.72 -19.45
N HIS A 81 -1.71 3.49 -19.93
CA HIS A 81 -2.66 3.11 -20.97
C HIS A 81 -2.14 3.32 -22.40
N ILE A 82 -0.93 3.87 -22.59
CA ILE A 82 -0.38 4.12 -23.93
C ILE A 82 0.26 2.83 -24.46
N PRO A 83 -0.24 2.20 -25.53
CA PRO A 83 0.36 0.96 -26.03
C PRO A 83 1.65 1.21 -26.82
N ASP A 84 1.78 2.35 -27.51
CA ASP A 84 2.93 2.67 -28.35
C ASP A 84 4.15 3.13 -27.53
N PRO A 85 5.29 2.41 -27.57
CA PRO A 85 6.51 2.80 -26.88
C PRO A 85 7.14 4.11 -27.39
N ARG A 86 6.82 4.55 -28.62
CA ARG A 86 7.30 5.84 -29.14
C ARG A 86 6.53 6.99 -28.51
N ALA A 87 5.21 6.90 -28.43
CA ALA A 87 4.37 7.87 -27.73
C ALA A 87 4.75 8.02 -26.24
N ARG A 88 5.04 6.91 -25.55
CA ARG A 88 5.55 6.96 -24.17
C ARG A 88 6.85 7.75 -24.07
N ARG A 89 7.82 7.49 -24.95
CA ARG A 89 9.10 8.22 -24.99
C ARG A 89 8.91 9.72 -25.26
N ALA A 90 8.03 10.08 -26.19
CA ALA A 90 7.75 11.49 -26.49
C ALA A 90 7.18 12.25 -25.28
N LEU A 91 6.30 11.62 -24.50
CA LEU A 91 5.76 12.22 -23.27
C LEU A 91 6.81 12.42 -22.19
N VAL A 92 7.75 11.48 -22.04
CA VAL A 92 8.87 11.62 -21.10
C VAL A 92 9.74 12.81 -21.50
N VAL A 93 10.15 12.88 -22.76
CA VAL A 93 10.96 14.00 -23.28
C VAL A 93 10.24 15.34 -23.10
N LEU A 94 8.93 15.41 -23.34
CA LEU A 94 8.15 16.63 -23.12
C LEU A 94 8.12 17.02 -21.64
N ALA A 95 7.89 16.06 -20.75
CA ALA A 95 7.86 16.32 -19.31
C ALA A 95 9.22 16.82 -18.80
N GLU A 96 10.31 16.24 -19.29
CA GLU A 96 11.68 16.66 -18.99
C GLU A 96 11.99 18.06 -19.55
N ALA A 97 11.56 18.36 -20.78
CA ALA A 97 11.75 19.67 -21.40
C ALA A 97 10.99 20.80 -20.68
N LEU A 98 9.85 20.48 -20.06
CA LEU A 98 9.06 21.43 -19.27
C LEU A 98 9.52 21.54 -17.81
N ALA A 99 10.35 20.60 -17.34
CA ALA A 99 10.90 20.67 -16.00
C ALA A 99 11.94 21.80 -15.95
N VAL A 100 11.68 22.82 -15.14
CA VAL A 100 12.70 23.83 -14.84
C VAL A 100 13.82 23.11 -14.07
N PRO A 101 15.10 23.22 -14.50
CA PRO A 101 16.19 22.68 -13.70
C PRO A 101 16.13 23.36 -12.34
N SER A 102 15.99 22.57 -11.27
CA SER A 102 16.09 23.08 -9.91
C SER A 102 17.50 23.65 -9.75
N THR A 103 17.66 24.95 -9.98
CA THR A 103 18.88 25.67 -9.64
C THR A 103 19.01 25.58 -8.13
N GLY A 104 19.85 24.65 -7.68
CA GLY A 104 20.18 24.50 -6.28
C GLY A 104 20.63 25.85 -5.74
N SER A 105 19.97 26.29 -4.67
CA SER A 105 20.44 27.34 -3.78
C SER A 105 21.91 27.09 -3.45
N THR A 106 22.79 27.86 -4.10
CA THR A 106 24.19 28.02 -3.75
C THR A 106 24.41 29.52 -3.60
N ASP A 107 24.07 30.02 -2.41
CA ASP A 107 24.62 31.25 -1.81
C ASP A 107 24.00 31.35 -0.40
N ALA A 108 24.69 31.62 0.70
CA ALA A 108 26.05 32.08 0.87
C ALA A 108 26.57 31.63 2.26
N ARG A 109 27.80 31.13 2.30
CA ARG A 109 28.66 31.27 3.47
C ARG A 109 29.25 32.68 3.40
N ALA A 110 28.93 33.52 4.37
CA ALA A 110 29.78 34.60 4.86
C ALA A 110 29.45 34.80 6.34
#